data_AF-A0A350YDL9-F1
#
_entry.id   AF-A0A350YDL9-F1
#
_cell.length_a   1.000
_cell.length_b   1.000
_cell.length_c   1.000
_cell.angle_alpha   90.00
_cell.angle_beta   90.00
_cell.angle_gamma   90.00
#
_symmetry.space_group_name_H-M   'P 1'
#
loop_
_entity.id
_entity.type
_entity.pdbx_description
1 polymer ?
#
loop_
_entity_poly.entity_id
_entity_poly.type
_entity_poly.pdbx_seq_one_letter_code
_entity_poly.pdbx_strand_id
1 'polypeptide(L)'
;MHIIQLDNASFHEALYLSIPDNIILLFQPPHCPEVNPIERFWEELKKEMSWDLFNNLEQLRAKVNKILNNLSKKVMASVTGWDFILEALFVAGL
;
A
#
# COMPACT_ATOMS: atom_id res chain seq x y z
N MET A 1 0.74 -15.58 12.16
CA MET A 1 1.56 -15.39 10.96
C MET A 1 1.02 -14.18 10.22
N HIS A 2 1.87 -13.22 9.85
CA HIS A 2 1.53 -12.01 9.11
C HIS A 2 2.39 -11.92 7.85
N ILE A 3 1.81 -11.42 6.76
CA ILE A 3 2.52 -11.19 5.50
C ILE A 3 2.57 -9.68 5.28
N ILE A 4 3.75 -9.16 4.98
CA ILE A 4 3.97 -7.76 4.64
C ILE A 4 4.54 -7.71 3.22
N GLN A 5 3.82 -7.09 2.29
CA GLN A 5 4.30 -6.85 0.93
C GLN A 5 5.19 -5.60 0.89
N LEU A 6 6.33 -5.68 0.22
CA LEU A 6 7.28 -4.56 0.05
C LEU A 6 7.77 -4.44 -1.39
N ASP A 7 8.22 -3.24 -1.74
CA ASP A 7 9.05 -3.01 -2.92
C ASP A 7 10.52 -3.37 -2.64
N ASN A 8 11.37 -3.25 -3.67
CA ASN A 8 12.80 -3.57 -3.57
C ASN A 8 13.65 -2.34 -3.17
N ALA A 9 13.08 -1.38 -2.44
CA ALA A 9 13.88 -0.26 -1.96
C ALA A 9 14.98 -0.77 -1.00
N SER A 10 16.20 -0.25 -1.15
CA SER A 10 17.40 -0.78 -0.47
C SER A 10 17.33 -0.78 1.07
N PHE A 11 16.47 0.06 1.65
CA PHE A 11 16.23 0.09 3.09
C PHE A 11 15.33 -1.06 3.59
N HIS A 12 14.58 -1.74 2.74
CA HIS A 12 13.82 -2.95 3.09
C HIS A 12 14.71 -4.20 3.21
N GLU A 13 15.90 -4.17 2.61
CA GLU A 13 16.90 -5.24 2.66
C GLU A 13 18.06 -4.94 3.63
N ALA A 14 17.91 -3.91 4.46
CA ALA A 14 18.97 -3.48 5.35
C ALA A 14 19.37 -4.61 6.32
N LEU A 15 20.67 -4.93 6.37
CA LEU A 15 21.25 -6.03 7.18
C LEU A 15 20.95 -5.93 8.69
N TYR A 16 20.50 -4.77 9.17
CA TYR A 16 20.14 -4.53 10.57
C TYR A 16 18.65 -4.74 10.87
N LEU A 17 17.84 -5.15 9.88
CA LEU A 17 16.42 -5.40 10.08
C LEU A 17 16.21 -6.74 10.83
N SER A 18 15.73 -6.66 12.06
CA SER A 18 15.29 -7.84 12.82
C SER A 18 13.83 -8.13 12.50
N ILE A 19 13.56 -9.19 11.74
CA ILE A 19 12.21 -9.62 11.39
C ILE A 19 11.72 -10.63 12.43
N PRO A 20 10.58 -10.39 13.11
CA PRO A 20 9.98 -11.36 14.03
C PRO A 20 9.56 -12.67 13.34
N ASP A 21 9.64 -13.80 14.06
CA ASP A 21 9.30 -15.14 13.53
C ASP A 21 7.87 -15.26 12.99
N ASN A 22 6.96 -14.38 13.41
CA ASN A 22 5.57 -14.36 12.99
C ASN A 22 5.30 -13.44 11.78
N ILE A 23 6.34 -12.92 11.12
CA ILE A 23 6.25 -12.02 9.96
C ILE A 23 7.01 -12.61 8.76
N ILE A 24 6.35 -12.65 7.61
CA ILE A 24 6.95 -12.98 6.31
C ILE A 24 6.95 -11.71 5.46
N LEU A 25 8.11 -11.38 4.91
CA LEU A 25 8.24 -10.30 3.93
C LEU A 25 8.05 -10.87 2.52
N LEU A 26 7.13 -10.31 1.77
CA LEU A 26 6.83 -10.66 0.38
C LEU A 26 7.33 -9.54 -0.53
N PHE A 27 8.48 -9.75 -1.17
CA PHE A 27 9.02 -8.79 -2.12
C PHE A 27 8.39 -8.97 -3.50
N GLN A 28 7.96 -7.86 -4.10
CA GLN A 28 7.46 -7.87 -5.46
C GLN A 28 8.60 -7.97 -6.50
N PRO A 29 8.31 -8.35 -7.75
CA PRO A 29 9.31 -8.31 -8.82
C PRO A 29 9.90 -6.90 -9.03
N PRO A 30 11.18 -6.79 -9.43
CA PRO A 30 11.80 -5.51 -9.71
C PRO A 30 11.04 -4.71 -10.77
N HIS A 31 10.88 -3.40 -10.55
CA HIS A 31 10.24 -2.48 -11.49
C HIS A 31 8.79 -2.83 -11.87
N CYS A 32 8.07 -3.55 -11.00
CA CYS A 32 6.65 -3.90 -11.19
C CYS A 32 5.73 -3.15 -10.19
N PRO A 33 5.56 -1.82 -10.31
CA PRO A 33 4.64 -1.08 -9.42
C PRO A 33 3.17 -1.54 -9.58
N GLU A 34 2.81 -2.10 -10.73
CA GLU A 34 1.46 -2.60 -11.01
C GLU A 34 1.02 -3.73 -10.08
N VAL A 35 1.96 -4.50 -9.53
CA VAL A 35 1.63 -5.57 -8.57
C VAL A 35 1.60 -5.07 -7.12
N ASN A 36 1.91 -3.79 -6.88
CA ASN A 36 1.88 -3.17 -5.56
C ASN A 36 0.49 -2.55 -5.29
N PRO A 37 -0.36 -3.14 -4.43
CA PRO A 37 -1.71 -2.64 -4.21
C PRO A 37 -1.75 -1.20 -3.69
N ILE A 38 -0.69 -0.74 -3.01
CA ILE A 38 -0.63 0.62 -2.47
C ILE A 38 -0.57 1.70 -3.58
N GLU A 39 -0.06 1.38 -4.77
CA GLU A 39 0.00 2.35 -5.87
C GLU A 39 -1.41 2.75 -6.33
N ARG A 40 -2.36 1.82 -6.29
CA ARG A 40 -3.78 2.09 -6.55
C ARG A 40 -4.40 2.94 -5.45
N PHE A 41 -4.07 2.65 -4.20
CA PHE A 41 -4.49 3.48 -3.09
C PHE A 41 -3.99 4.93 -3.25
N TRP A 42 -2.73 5.12 -3.66
CA TRP A 42 -2.19 6.45 -3.93
C TRP A 42 -2.88 7.16 -5.08
N GLU A 43 -3.22 6.44 -6.14
CA GLU A 43 -3.99 6.98 -7.27
C GLU A 43 -5.34 7.53 -6.80
N GLU A 44 -6.11 6.75 -6.03
CA GLU A 44 -7.42 7.16 -5.50
C GLU A 44 -7.32 8.30 -4.49
N LEU A 45 -6.34 8.26 -3.59
CA LEU A 45 -6.11 9.35 -2.64
C LEU A 45 -5.81 10.67 -3.36
N LYS A 46 -4.99 10.64 -4.42
CA LYS A 46 -4.66 11.83 -5.20
C LYS A 46 -5.85 12.33 -6.02
N LYS A 47 -6.71 11.45 -6.53
CA LYS A 47 -7.96 11.84 -7.23
C LYS A 47 -8.87 12.65 -6.31
N GLU A 48 -9.08 12.19 -5.08
CA GLU A 48 -9.87 12.88 -4.03
C GLU A 48 -9.33 14.28 -3.67
N MET A 49 -8.03 14.51 -3.88
CA MET A 49 -7.34 15.74 -3.52
C MET A 49 -6.95 16.59 -4.73
N SER A 50 -7.31 16.18 -5.94
CA SER A 50 -6.82 16.76 -7.20
C SER A 50 -7.12 18.25 -7.39
N TRP A 51 -8.14 18.76 -6.69
CA TRP A 51 -8.56 20.16 -6.76
C TRP A 51 -8.25 20.96 -5.48
N ASP A 52 -7.59 20.33 -4.50
CA ASP A 52 -7.22 20.99 -3.27
C ASP A 52 -5.89 21.75 -3.44
N LEU A 53 -5.84 22.98 -2.92
CA LEU A 53 -4.60 23.74 -2.76
C LEU A 53 -4.29 23.90 -1.27
N PHE A 54 -3.09 23.48 -0.86
CA PHE A 54 -2.67 23.54 0.54
C PHE A 54 -1.61 24.62 0.73
N ASN A 55 -1.81 25.49 1.72
CA ASN A 55 -0.87 26.56 2.04
C ASN A 55 0.32 26.07 2.89
N ASN A 56 0.19 24.90 3.52
CA ASN A 56 1.24 24.29 4.34
C ASN A 56 1.00 22.78 4.51
N LEU A 57 2.00 22.11 5.09
CA LEU A 57 1.96 20.66 5.33
C LEU A 57 0.89 20.23 6.34
N GLU A 58 0.51 21.09 7.28
CA GLU A 58 -0.53 20.75 8.27
C GLU A 58 -1.92 20.64 7.62
N GLN A 59 -2.23 21.51 6.66
CA GLN A 59 -3.48 21.40 5.90
C GLN A 59 -3.52 20.12 5.05
N LEU A 60 -2.41 19.81 4.37
CA LEU A 60 -2.26 18.56 3.62
C LEU A 60 -2.46 17.34 4.54
N ARG A 61 -1.77 17.32 5.69
CA ARG A 61 -1.85 16.24 6.68
C ARG A 61 -3.27 16.08 7.23
N ALA A 62 -3.96 17.19 7.52
CA ALA A 62 -5.33 17.18 7.98
C ALA A 62 -6.30 16.59 6.92
N LYS A 63 -6.13 16.97 5.64
CA LYS A 63 -6.94 16.40 4.55
C LYS A 63 -6.70 14.90 4.41
N VAL A 64 -5.44 14.47 4.35
CA VAL A 64 -5.08 13.04 4.25
C VAL A 64 -5.66 12.26 5.43
N ASN A 65 -5.50 12.75 6.67
CA ASN A 65 -6.08 12.11 7.85
C ASN A 65 -7.61 11.99 7.77
N LYS A 66 -8.30 13.03 7.30
CA LYS A 66 -9.75 13.00 7.12
C LYS A 66 -10.16 11.92 6.12
N ILE A 67 -9.45 11.79 4.99
CA ILE A 67 -9.73 10.75 3.99
C ILE A 67 -9.50 9.37 4.63
N LEU A 68 -8.33 9.16 5.24
CA LEU A 68 -7.95 7.89 5.86
C LEU A 68 -8.96 7.42 6.92
N ASN A 69 -9.43 8.32 7.79
CA ASN A 69 -10.38 7.99 8.85
C ASN A 69 -11.77 7.59 8.32
N ASN A 70 -12.10 7.96 7.08
CA ASN A 70 -13.37 7.61 6.44
C ASN A 70 -13.27 6.33 5.58
N LEU A 71 -12.08 5.77 5.40
CA LEU A 71 -11.90 4.55 4.61
C LEU A 71 -12.36 3.32 5.40
N SER A 72 -13.41 2.68 4.91
CA SER A 72 -13.81 1.37 5.42
C SER A 72 -12.92 0.26 4.85
N LYS A 73 -12.81 -0.86 5.57
CA LYS A 73 -12.14 -2.07 5.06
C LYS A 73 -12.69 -2.53 3.71
N LYS A 74 -14.00 -2.36 3.48
CA LYS A 74 -14.65 -2.71 2.21
C LYS A 74 -14.16 -1.83 1.06
N VAL A 75 -14.08 -0.51 1.29
CA VAL A 75 -13.58 0.44 0.29
C VAL A 75 -12.10 0.16 -0.01
N MET A 76 -11.28 -0.01 1.04
CA MET A 76 -9.86 -0.35 0.86
C MET A 76 -9.70 -1.61 0.01
N ALA A 77 -10.40 -2.70 0.36
CA ALA A 77 -10.36 -3.94 -0.40
C ALA A 77 -10.79 -3.77 -1.87
N SER A 78 -11.81 -2.96 -2.14
CA SER A 78 -12.24 -2.70 -3.52
C SER A 78 -11.24 -1.89 -4.35
N VAL A 79 -10.42 -1.06 -3.71
CA VAL A 79 -9.40 -0.24 -4.40
C VAL A 79 -8.13 -1.05 -4.65
N THR A 80 -7.74 -1.90 -3.69
CA THR A 80 -6.45 -2.59 -3.71
C THR A 80 -6.52 -4.05 -4.19
N GLY A 81 -7.70 -4.67 -4.19
CA GLY A 81 -7.90 -6.09 -4.50
C GLY A 81 -8.35 -6.36 -5.93
N TRP A 82 -7.53 -6.02 -6.94
CA TRP A 82 -7.84 -6.36 -8.33
C TRP A 82 -7.68 -7.86 -8.60
N ASP A 83 -8.45 -8.38 -9.55
CA ASP A 83 -8.55 -9.81 -9.82
C ASP A 83 -7.18 -10.48 -10.02
N PHE A 84 -6.28 -9.88 -10.81
CA PHE A 84 -4.96 -10.48 -11.04
C PHE A 84 -4.09 -10.58 -9.78
N ILE A 85 -4.25 -9.67 -8.81
CA ILE A 85 -3.53 -9.73 -7.52
C ILE A 85 -4.13 -10.87 -6.68
N LEU A 86 -5.46 -10.94 -6.61
CA LEU A 86 -6.16 -11.97 -5.84
C LEU A 86 -5.92 -13.37 -6.42
N GLU A 87 -5.93 -13.51 -7.75
CA GLU A 87 -5.61 -14.74 -8.46
C GLU A 87 -4.18 -15.20 -8.21
N ALA A 88 -3.21 -14.27 -8.26
CA ALA A 88 -1.81 -14.59 -7.98
C ALA A 88 -1.61 -15.08 -6.53
N LEU A 89 -2.26 -14.45 -5.56
CA LEU A 89 -2.23 -14.89 -4.16
C LEU A 89 -2.85 -16.29 -3.99
N PHE A 90 -4.01 -16.52 -4.62
CA PHE A 90 -4.68 -17.82 -4.60
C PHE A 90 -3.78 -18.93 -5.17
N VAL A 91 -3.12 -18.70 -6.31
CA VAL A 91 -2.17 -19.65 -6.91
C VAL A 91 -0.95 -19.89 -6.01
N ALA A 92 -0.50 -18.87 -5.29
CA ALA A 92 0.62 -18.98 -4.35
C ALA A 92 0.26 -19.70 -3.03
N GLY A 93 -1.02 -20.03 -2.81
CA GLY A 93 -1.50 -20.64 -1.56
C GLY A 93 -1.50 -19.67 -0.37
N LEU A 94 -1.60 -18.37 -0.65
CA LEU A 94 -1.62 -17.27 0.32
C LEU A 94 -3.05 -16.74 0.55
#